data_AF-D0KV99-F1
#
_entry.id   AF-D0KV99-F1
#
_cell.length_a   1.000
_cell.length_b   1.000
_cell.length_c   1.000
_cell.angle_alpha   90.00
_cell.angle_beta   90.00
_cell.angle_gamma   90.00
#
_symmetry.space_group_name_H-M   'P 1'
#
loop_
_entity.id
_entity.type
_entity.pdbx_description
1 polymer ?
#
loop_
_entity_poly.entity_id
_entity_poly.type
_entity_poly.pdbx_seq_one_letter_code
_entity_poly.pdbx_strand_id
1 'polypeptide(L)'
;MEKSKYKRDWSKYDENVITRYKLMFPFYVFEHWWDLLAEENRNARTKYKAPKEFNEFLAFLHIFLPYRAIEGVLRALEQLKIIPTSLDYSTIWERVRNMNITFPETSDELEVIADATGISTNTGGQYIVAKWGKTRDSKFLKIEIVMDNNEFNVINAEVTSNEVESAVKTVKDLQDKGKKVKKFYEDKTYDANEVYKTGVEVVVPPKKNASTKRHLARRKAVREFRKLGYDRWREEKGYGVRWRVESLFSAVKRTFGESVRQVLLGK
;
A
#
# COMPACT_ATOMS: atom_id res chain seq x y z
N MET A 1 -16.47 -32.10 -5.71
CA MET A 1 -15.32 -31.75 -4.85
C MET A 1 -15.85 -31.35 -3.49
N GLU A 2 -15.70 -32.22 -2.49
CA GLU A 2 -15.94 -31.85 -1.09
C GLU A 2 -15.05 -30.66 -0.73
N LYS A 3 -15.65 -29.59 -0.21
CA LYS A 3 -14.88 -28.49 0.37
C LYS A 3 -14.15 -29.06 1.58
N SER A 4 -12.83 -29.23 1.50
CA SER A 4 -12.04 -29.60 2.68
C SER A 4 -12.33 -28.55 3.76
N LYS A 5 -12.87 -28.99 4.90
CA LYS A 5 -13.20 -28.12 6.02
C LYS A 5 -11.87 -27.65 6.61
N TYR A 6 -11.37 -26.50 6.12
CA TYR A 6 -10.11 -25.94 6.59
C TYR A 6 -10.19 -25.74 8.10
N LYS A 7 -9.49 -26.60 8.86
CA LYS A 7 -9.40 -26.48 10.31
C LYS A 7 -8.27 -25.50 10.59
N ARG A 8 -8.64 -24.26 10.94
CA ARG A 8 -7.68 -23.23 11.30
C ARG A 8 -6.96 -23.65 12.58
N ASP A 9 -5.63 -23.60 12.53
CA ASP A 9 -4.80 -23.66 13.72
C ASP A 9 -4.86 -22.31 14.43
N TRP A 10 -5.60 -22.27 15.54
CA TRP A 10 -5.80 -21.05 16.33
C TRP A 10 -4.52 -20.59 17.01
N SER A 11 -3.71 -21.51 17.53
CA SER A 11 -2.45 -21.17 18.19
C SER A 11 -1.49 -20.50 17.21
N LYS A 12 -1.33 -21.07 16.01
CA LYS A 12 -0.51 -20.46 14.97
C LYS A 12 -1.10 -19.13 14.49
N TYR A 13 -2.43 -19.01 14.39
CA TYR A 13 -3.05 -17.75 13.99
C TYR A 13 -2.79 -16.65 15.02
N ASP A 14 -3.00 -16.93 16.31
CA ASP A 14 -2.81 -15.98 17.40
C ASP A 14 -1.34 -15.51 17.48
N GLU A 15 -0.38 -16.44 17.36
CA GLU A 15 1.04 -16.10 17.34
C GLU A 15 1.41 -15.19 16.15
N ASN A 16 0.83 -15.43 14.98
CA ASN A 16 1.03 -14.56 13.82
C ASN A 16 0.42 -13.16 14.02
N VAL A 17 -0.71 -13.06 14.74
CA VAL A 17 -1.32 -11.76 15.08
C VAL A 17 -0.43 -11.02 16.08
N ILE A 18 0.09 -11.70 17.11
CA ILE A 18 1.02 -11.11 18.08
C ILE A 18 2.30 -10.63 17.39
N THR A 19 2.92 -11.52 16.59
CA THR A 19 4.14 -11.21 15.83
C THR A 19 3.93 -10.01 14.92
N ARG A 20 2.78 -9.91 14.26
CA ARG A 20 2.45 -8.75 13.42
C ARG A 20 2.53 -7.45 14.22
N TYR A 21 1.89 -7.36 15.38
CA TYR A 21 1.95 -6.14 16.17
C TYR A 21 3.35 -5.88 16.74
N LYS A 22 4.11 -6.92 17.10
CA LYS A 22 5.51 -6.78 17.50
C LYS A 22 6.39 -6.18 16.38
N LEU A 23 6.15 -6.57 15.13
CA LEU A 23 6.87 -6.04 13.96
C LEU A 23 6.37 -4.65 13.56
N MET A 24 5.09 -4.37 13.75
CA MET A 24 4.47 -3.09 13.37
C MET A 24 4.88 -1.93 14.28
N PHE A 25 5.08 -2.20 15.58
CA PHE A 25 5.60 -1.18 16.51
C PHE A 25 7.13 -1.26 16.53
N PRO A 26 7.85 -0.27 15.98
CA PRO A 26 9.30 -0.32 15.86
C PRO A 26 10.01 0.01 17.19
N PHE A 27 9.69 -0.71 18.28
CA PHE A 27 10.27 -0.48 19.60
C PHE A 27 11.80 -0.64 19.62
N TYR A 28 12.37 -1.37 18.65
CA TYR A 28 13.81 -1.49 18.44
C TYR A 28 14.52 -0.14 18.31
N VAL A 29 13.80 0.92 17.88
CA VAL A 29 14.36 2.29 17.80
C VAL A 29 14.86 2.79 19.16
N PHE A 30 14.25 2.36 20.26
CA PHE A 30 14.65 2.75 21.60
C PHE A 30 15.85 1.95 22.10
N GLU A 31 15.96 0.69 21.69
CA GLU A 31 17.10 -0.17 22.02
C GLU A 31 18.38 0.30 21.30
N HIS A 32 18.24 0.79 20.06
CA HIS A 32 19.34 1.20 19.19
C HIS A 32 19.44 2.72 18.97
N TRP A 33 18.85 3.51 19.86
CA TRP A 33 18.69 4.96 19.66
C TRP A 33 19.97 5.67 19.24
N TRP A 34 21.07 5.42 19.95
CA TRP A 34 22.35 6.09 19.71
C TRP A 34 23.02 5.64 18.41
N ASP A 35 22.91 4.36 18.06
CA ASP A 35 23.47 3.82 16.83
C ASP A 35 22.76 4.41 15.61
N LEU A 36 21.43 4.43 15.64
CA LEU A 36 20.61 4.99 14.57
C LEU A 36 20.81 6.51 14.45
N LEU A 37 20.95 7.21 15.57
CA LEU A 37 21.26 8.64 15.57
C LEU A 37 22.63 8.92 14.95
N ALA A 38 23.64 8.12 15.28
CA ALA A 38 24.98 8.27 14.72
C ALA A 38 24.99 7.96 13.22
N GLU A 39 24.24 6.95 12.77
CA GLU A 39 24.11 6.60 11.36
C GLU A 39 23.46 7.71 10.54
N GLU A 40 22.29 8.19 10.95
CA GLU A 40 21.55 9.26 10.26
C GLU A 40 22.37 10.56 10.17
N ASN A 41 23.23 10.80 11.17
CA ASN A 41 24.05 12.01 11.26
C ASN A 41 25.51 11.81 10.87
N ARG A 42 25.89 10.66 10.32
CA ARG A 42 27.29 10.34 9.97
C ARG A 42 27.96 11.40 9.11
N ASN A 43 27.19 12.00 8.20
CA ASN A 43 27.65 13.04 7.27
C ASN A 43 27.14 14.45 7.63
N ALA A 44 26.46 14.61 8.76
CA ALA A 44 25.89 15.89 9.18
C ALA A 44 27.02 16.82 9.67
N ARG A 45 27.14 18.00 9.06
CA ARG A 45 28.14 19.01 9.46
C ARG A 45 27.56 20.11 10.35
N THR A 46 26.29 20.47 10.16
CA THR A 46 25.68 21.64 10.80
C THR A 46 24.26 21.41 11.32
N LYS A 47 23.48 20.52 10.70
CA LYS A 47 22.12 20.18 11.12
C LYS A 47 22.02 18.70 11.42
N TYR A 48 21.72 18.38 12.67
CA TYR A 48 21.44 17.01 13.09
C TYR A 48 19.96 16.67 12.87
N LYS A 49 19.70 15.46 12.40
CA LYS A 49 18.37 14.88 12.24
C LYS A 49 18.14 13.85 13.33
N ALA A 50 16.88 13.59 13.69
CA ALA A 50 16.60 12.40 14.50
C ALA A 50 16.62 11.15 13.61
N PRO A 51 16.76 9.94 14.19
CA PRO A 51 16.68 8.69 13.46
C PRO A 51 15.45 8.61 12.55
N LYS A 52 15.62 8.09 11.33
CA LYS A 52 14.50 7.87 10.40
C LYS A 52 13.43 6.97 11.02
N GLU A 53 13.89 5.93 11.72
CA GLU A 53 13.10 4.92 12.42
C GLU A 53 12.25 5.56 13.54
N PHE A 54 12.73 6.65 14.14
CA PHE A 54 11.93 7.40 15.10
C PHE A 54 10.79 8.14 14.41
N ASN A 55 11.01 8.69 13.21
CA ASN A 55 9.90 9.27 12.44
C ASN A 55 8.90 8.19 11.99
N GLU A 56 9.36 6.96 11.68
CA GLU A 56 8.49 5.80 11.42
C GLU A 56 7.64 5.44 12.64
N PHE A 57 8.23 5.42 13.84
CA PHE A 57 7.50 5.24 15.09
C PHE A 57 6.41 6.31 15.28
N LEU A 58 6.74 7.59 15.05
CA LEU A 58 5.79 8.69 15.16
C LEU A 58 4.65 8.59 14.13
N ALA A 59 4.97 8.27 12.88
CA ALA A 59 3.99 8.08 11.82
C ALA A 59 3.05 6.91 12.16
N PHE A 60 3.61 5.82 12.68
CA PHE A 60 2.84 4.66 13.12
C PHE A 60 1.90 5.00 14.28
N LEU A 61 2.38 5.68 15.33
CA LEU A 61 1.52 6.16 16.41
C LEU A 61 0.40 7.07 15.88
N HIS A 62 0.68 7.90 14.87
CA HIS A 62 -0.30 8.81 14.30
C HIS A 62 -1.46 8.11 13.58
N ILE A 63 -1.30 6.84 13.20
CA ILE A 63 -2.41 6.02 12.71
C ILE A 63 -3.50 5.85 13.79
N PHE A 64 -3.11 5.85 15.07
CA PHE A 64 -4.01 5.59 16.20
C PHE A 64 -4.23 6.81 17.10
N LEU A 65 -3.29 7.75 17.16
CA LEU A 65 -3.30 8.88 18.10
C LEU A 65 -3.22 10.25 17.39
N PRO A 66 -3.95 11.27 17.85
CA PRO A 66 -3.70 12.64 17.39
C PRO A 66 -2.33 13.13 17.87
N TYR A 67 -1.73 14.11 17.18
CA TYR A 67 -0.37 14.58 17.49
C TYR A 67 -0.15 14.99 18.96
N ARG A 68 -1.14 15.63 19.60
CA ARG A 68 -1.05 15.99 21.03
C ARG A 68 -1.02 14.79 21.98
N ALA A 69 -1.70 13.70 21.61
CA ALA A 69 -1.62 12.46 22.39
C ALA A 69 -0.26 11.80 22.20
N ILE A 70 0.33 11.86 21.00
CA ILE A 70 1.70 11.40 20.75
C ILE A 70 2.70 12.19 21.60
N GLU A 71 2.58 13.53 21.65
CA GLU A 71 3.40 14.35 22.55
C GLU A 71 3.28 13.89 24.02
N GLY A 72 2.06 13.61 24.51
CA GLY A 72 1.84 13.04 25.84
C GLY A 72 2.57 11.70 26.05
N VAL A 73 2.53 10.80 25.06
CA VAL A 73 3.28 9.54 25.09
C VAL A 73 4.78 9.79 25.16
N LEU A 74 5.33 10.70 24.33
CA LEU A 74 6.76 11.00 24.34
C LEU A 74 7.21 11.62 25.67
N ARG A 75 6.40 12.51 26.28
CA ARG A 75 6.70 13.06 27.62
C ARG A 75 6.77 11.96 28.68
N ALA A 76 5.90 10.95 28.61
CA ALA A 76 5.96 9.80 29.51
C ALA A 76 7.22 8.94 29.27
N LEU A 77 7.59 8.69 28.01
CA LEU A 77 8.81 7.95 27.68
C LEU A 77 10.09 8.68 28.12
N GLU A 78 10.11 10.01 28.03
CA GLU A 78 11.20 10.86 28.54
C GLU A 78 11.31 10.77 30.06
N GLN A 79 10.19 10.84 30.80
CA GLN A 79 10.17 10.66 32.25
C GLN A 79 10.70 9.29 32.69
N LEU A 80 10.43 8.26 31.89
CA LEU A 80 10.96 6.89 32.08
C LEU A 80 12.41 6.73 31.59
N LYS A 81 13.02 7.77 31.02
CA LYS A 81 14.37 7.76 30.45
C LYS A 81 14.57 6.73 29.32
N ILE A 82 13.49 6.40 28.61
CA ILE A 82 13.53 5.51 27.43
C ILE A 82 14.02 6.29 26.21
N ILE A 83 13.66 7.57 26.12
CA ILE A 83 14.15 8.50 25.09
C ILE A 83 14.84 9.70 25.76
N PRO A 84 15.78 10.37 25.06
CA PRO A 84 16.53 11.47 25.65
C PRO A 84 15.69 12.74 25.83
N THR A 85 14.71 12.98 24.97
CA THR A 85 13.81 14.13 25.07
C THR A 85 12.50 13.91 24.33
N SER A 86 11.42 14.54 24.80
CA SER A 86 10.13 14.56 24.10
C SER A 86 10.08 15.61 22.98
N LEU A 87 9.14 15.44 22.06
CA LEU A 87 8.85 16.41 20.99
C LEU A 87 7.48 17.02 21.21
N ASP A 88 7.34 18.31 20.95
CA ASP A 88 6.04 18.97 20.91
C ASP A 88 5.24 18.53 19.66
N TYR A 89 3.91 18.66 19.73
CA TYR A 89 3.01 18.19 18.66
C TYR A 89 3.29 18.85 17.30
N SER A 90 3.79 20.08 17.26
CA SER A 90 4.06 20.79 16.00
C SER A 90 5.29 20.21 15.32
N THR A 91 6.35 19.94 16.09
CA THR A 91 7.54 19.22 15.62
C THR A 91 7.21 17.81 15.14
N ILE A 92 6.35 17.07 15.85
CA ILE A 92 5.91 15.74 15.42
C ILE A 92 5.18 15.83 14.08
N TRP A 93 4.24 16.78 13.93
CA TRP A 93 3.50 16.97 12.69
C TRP A 93 4.40 17.30 11.51
N GLU A 94 5.37 18.20 11.66
CA GLU A 94 6.30 18.54 10.58
C GLU A 94 7.12 17.32 10.14
N ARG A 95 7.58 16.51 11.09
CA ARG A 95 8.36 15.29 10.81
C ARG A 95 7.55 14.24 10.06
N VAL A 96 6.35 13.92 10.54
CA VAL A 96 5.49 12.91 9.91
C VAL A 96 5.01 13.38 8.54
N ARG A 97 4.67 14.66 8.39
CA ARG A 97 4.21 15.22 7.11
C ARG A 97 5.30 15.22 6.03
N ASN A 98 6.53 15.52 6.39
CA ASN A 98 7.66 15.61 5.47
C ASN A 98 8.43 14.30 5.34
N MET A 99 7.83 13.20 5.79
CA MET A 99 8.45 11.89 5.76
C MET A 99 8.54 11.35 4.33
N ASN A 100 9.73 10.90 3.94
CA ASN A 100 9.93 10.18 2.69
C ASN A 100 9.60 8.71 2.90
N ILE A 101 8.57 8.23 2.21
CA ILE A 101 8.21 6.81 2.18
C ILE A 101 9.05 6.15 1.09
N THR A 102 9.84 5.17 1.49
CA THR A 102 10.68 4.36 0.59
C THR A 102 10.13 2.94 0.54
N PHE A 103 9.93 2.40 -0.66
CA PHE A 103 9.60 1.00 -0.85
C PHE A 103 10.87 0.15 -0.93
N PRO A 104 10.81 -1.15 -0.60
CA PRO A 104 11.94 -2.05 -0.76
C PRO A 104 12.49 -2.06 -2.19
N GLU A 105 13.79 -2.24 -2.32
CA GLU A 105 14.40 -2.52 -3.62
C GLU A 105 13.86 -3.84 -4.18
N THR A 106 13.75 -3.89 -5.50
CA THR A 106 13.10 -5.01 -6.21
C THR A 106 14.09 -5.73 -7.10
N SER A 107 13.83 -7.00 -7.40
CA SER A 107 14.61 -7.77 -8.36
C SER A 107 14.62 -7.11 -9.74
N ASP A 108 15.65 -7.39 -10.55
CA ASP A 108 15.77 -6.81 -11.88
C ASP A 108 14.70 -7.32 -12.86
N GLU A 109 14.15 -8.50 -12.62
CA GLU A 109 13.01 -9.04 -13.35
C GLU A 109 11.77 -9.12 -12.46
N LEU A 110 10.64 -8.57 -12.93
CA LEU A 110 9.44 -8.41 -12.11
C LEU A 110 8.19 -8.97 -12.77
N GLU A 111 7.33 -9.53 -11.93
CA GLU A 111 5.94 -9.82 -12.23
C GLU A 111 5.08 -8.93 -11.33
N VAL A 112 4.36 -7.97 -11.92
CA VAL A 112 3.75 -6.89 -11.15
C VAL A 112 2.24 -7.08 -11.08
N ILE A 113 1.69 -6.99 -9.88
CA ILE A 113 0.25 -6.96 -9.63
C ILE A 113 -0.10 -5.54 -9.19
N ALA A 114 -1.08 -4.93 -9.84
CA ALA A 114 -1.64 -3.68 -9.35
C ALA A 114 -3.17 -3.80 -9.23
N ASP A 115 -3.71 -2.97 -8.35
CA ASP A 115 -5.14 -2.81 -8.13
C ASP A 115 -5.38 -1.51 -7.34
N ALA A 116 -6.56 -0.93 -7.48
CA ALA A 116 -6.93 0.29 -6.78
C ALA A 116 -8.09 0.07 -5.82
N THR A 117 -7.99 0.64 -4.62
CA THR A 117 -9.09 0.66 -3.64
C THR A 117 -9.51 2.07 -3.30
N GLY A 118 -10.81 2.26 -3.08
CA GLY A 118 -11.34 3.44 -2.39
C GLY A 118 -11.07 3.39 -0.89
N ILE A 119 -10.66 4.52 -0.32
CA ILE A 119 -10.58 4.81 1.12
C ILE A 119 -11.42 6.06 1.38
N SER A 120 -12.30 6.01 2.39
CA SER A 120 -13.18 7.13 2.74
C SER A 120 -12.36 8.33 3.24
N THR A 121 -12.69 9.55 2.80
CA THR A 121 -12.09 10.76 3.38
C THR A 121 -12.82 11.24 4.65
N ASN A 122 -13.94 10.62 5.00
CA ASN A 122 -14.74 11.00 6.16
C ASN A 122 -14.59 9.97 7.28
N THR A 123 -14.00 10.39 8.40
CA THR A 123 -13.89 9.57 9.63
C THR A 123 -15.18 9.58 10.47
N GLY A 124 -16.02 10.63 10.35
CA GLY A 124 -17.23 10.82 11.17
C GLY A 124 -18.57 10.46 10.51
N GLY A 125 -18.55 10.03 9.24
CA GLY A 125 -19.77 9.84 8.46
C GLY A 125 -20.53 8.53 8.72
N GLN A 126 -19.87 7.49 9.22
CA GLN A 126 -20.48 6.15 9.30
C GLN A 126 -21.64 6.08 10.30
N TYR A 127 -21.54 6.73 11.48
CA TYR A 127 -22.65 6.82 12.44
C TYR A 127 -23.80 7.67 11.89
N ILE A 128 -23.51 8.78 11.22
CA ILE A 128 -24.53 9.65 10.61
C ILE A 128 -25.22 8.94 9.44
N VAL A 129 -24.48 8.21 8.60
CA VAL A 129 -25.02 7.39 7.51
C VAL A 129 -25.86 6.23 8.04
N ALA A 130 -25.40 5.57 9.11
CA ALA A 130 -26.13 4.49 9.77
C ALA A 130 -27.44 4.99 10.42
N LYS A 131 -27.45 6.21 10.97
CA LYS A 131 -28.59 6.77 11.71
C LYS A 131 -29.58 7.55 10.82
N TRP A 132 -29.10 8.25 9.79
CA TRP A 132 -29.89 9.22 9.01
C TRP A 132 -29.87 8.95 7.50
N GLY A 133 -29.27 7.85 7.06
CA GLY A 133 -29.06 7.58 5.64
C GLY A 133 -27.97 8.47 5.02
N LYS A 134 -27.74 8.26 3.73
CA LYS A 134 -26.64 8.92 2.99
C LYS A 134 -26.99 10.40 2.74
N THR A 135 -26.56 11.29 3.61
CA THR A 135 -26.86 12.74 3.53
C THR A 135 -25.85 13.54 2.69
N ARG A 136 -24.67 12.98 2.41
CA ARG A 136 -23.62 13.56 1.55
C ARG A 136 -22.91 12.49 0.74
N ASP A 137 -22.47 12.86 -0.47
CA ASP A 137 -21.56 12.03 -1.25
C ASP A 137 -20.27 11.81 -0.45
N SER A 138 -20.04 10.56 -0.07
CA SER A 138 -18.79 10.14 0.55
C SER A 138 -17.69 10.36 -0.48
N LYS A 139 -16.81 11.34 -0.26
CA LYS A 139 -15.62 11.50 -1.10
C LYS A 139 -14.67 10.35 -0.75
N PHE A 140 -14.26 9.60 -1.76
CA PHE A 140 -13.29 8.52 -1.62
C PHE A 140 -11.98 8.98 -2.26
N LEU A 141 -10.88 8.70 -1.56
CA LEU A 141 -9.55 8.69 -2.14
C LEU A 141 -9.34 7.33 -2.79
N LYS A 142 -8.93 7.30 -4.05
CA LYS A 142 -8.50 6.06 -4.69
C LYS A 142 -7.00 5.92 -4.54
N ILE A 143 -6.56 4.78 -4.01
CA ILE A 143 -5.15 4.44 -3.84
C ILE A 143 -4.88 3.20 -4.68
N GLU A 144 -4.00 3.34 -5.66
CA GLU A 144 -3.42 2.22 -6.41
C GLU A 144 -2.25 1.67 -5.61
N ILE A 145 -2.23 0.35 -5.40
CA ILE A 145 -1.10 -0.36 -4.82
C ILE A 145 -0.52 -1.28 -5.88
N VAL A 146 0.81 -1.27 -5.97
CA VAL A 146 1.58 -2.07 -6.90
C VAL A 146 2.47 -3.00 -6.08
N MET A 147 2.40 -4.29 -6.39
CA MET A 147 3.14 -5.34 -5.69
C MET A 147 4.00 -6.14 -6.66
N ASP A 148 5.16 -6.58 -6.18
CA ASP A 148 5.90 -7.68 -6.79
C ASP A 148 5.25 -9.02 -6.40
N ASN A 149 4.86 -9.80 -7.41
CA ASN A 149 4.24 -11.11 -7.25
C ASN A 149 5.22 -12.12 -6.63
N ASN A 150 6.52 -11.99 -6.91
CA ASN A 150 7.53 -12.97 -6.47
C ASN A 150 7.78 -12.86 -4.97
N GLU A 151 8.06 -11.65 -4.48
CA GLU A 151 8.47 -11.44 -3.08
C GLU A 151 7.32 -11.00 -2.16
N PHE A 152 6.11 -10.78 -2.68
CA PHE A 152 4.97 -10.22 -1.93
C PHE A 152 5.26 -8.83 -1.35
N ASN A 153 6.16 -8.08 -1.99
CA ASN A 153 6.54 -6.73 -1.58
C ASN A 153 5.65 -5.68 -2.23
N VAL A 154 5.24 -4.66 -1.46
CA VAL A 154 4.65 -3.45 -2.03
C VAL A 154 5.78 -2.59 -2.58
N ILE A 155 5.72 -2.26 -3.87
CA ILE A 155 6.80 -1.58 -4.59
C ILE A 155 6.43 -0.15 -5.00
N ASN A 156 5.13 0.14 -5.06
CA ASN A 156 4.60 1.49 -5.24
C ASN A 156 3.20 1.60 -4.62
N ALA A 157 2.84 2.79 -4.16
CA ALA A 157 1.47 3.14 -3.82
C ALA A 157 1.21 4.62 -4.17
N GLU A 158 0.17 4.89 -4.95
CA GLU A 158 -0.13 6.23 -5.44
C GLU A 158 -1.62 6.56 -5.30
N VAL A 159 -1.91 7.81 -4.91
CA VAL A 159 -3.26 8.35 -4.96
C VAL A 159 -3.56 8.72 -6.41
N THR A 160 -4.58 8.10 -7.01
CA THR A 160 -4.89 8.30 -8.42
C THR A 160 -6.36 8.66 -8.65
N SER A 161 -6.62 9.53 -9.61
CA SER A 161 -7.96 9.75 -10.17
C SER A 161 -8.19 8.94 -11.46
N ASN A 162 -7.12 8.38 -12.05
CA ASN A 162 -7.11 7.64 -13.31
C ASN A 162 -6.19 6.41 -13.21
N GLU A 163 -6.82 5.27 -12.95
CA GLU A 163 -6.19 3.96 -12.79
C GLU A 163 -5.31 3.58 -14.00
N VAL A 164 -5.82 3.73 -15.23
CA VAL A 164 -5.07 3.35 -16.44
C VAL A 164 -3.78 4.17 -16.61
N GLU A 165 -3.83 5.46 -16.33
CA GLU A 165 -2.68 6.35 -16.42
C GLU A 165 -1.64 6.04 -15.35
N SER A 166 -2.10 5.79 -14.12
CA SER A 166 -1.28 5.41 -12.97
C SER A 166 -0.53 4.09 -13.21
N ALA A 167 -1.23 3.07 -13.71
CA ALA A 167 -0.62 1.80 -14.11
C ALA A 167 0.45 1.98 -15.20
N VAL A 168 0.16 2.76 -16.24
CA VAL A 168 1.13 3.03 -17.33
C VAL A 168 2.35 3.76 -16.81
N LYS A 169 2.15 4.77 -15.94
CA LYS A 169 3.24 5.50 -15.29
C LYS A 169 4.09 4.56 -14.45
N THR A 170 3.48 3.74 -13.60
CA THR A 170 4.19 2.75 -12.76
C THR A 170 5.07 1.83 -13.60
N VAL A 171 4.55 1.27 -14.69
CA VAL A 171 5.34 0.36 -15.55
C VAL A 171 6.53 1.09 -16.17
N LYS A 172 6.33 2.33 -16.63
CA LYS A 172 7.41 3.15 -17.19
C LYS A 172 8.46 3.51 -16.13
N ASP A 173 8.04 3.94 -14.95
CA ASP A 173 8.94 4.29 -13.85
C ASP A 173 9.82 3.09 -13.46
N LEU A 174 9.27 1.87 -13.49
CA LEU A 174 10.04 0.65 -13.26
C LEU A 174 11.04 0.38 -14.40
N GLN A 175 10.62 0.56 -15.66
CA GLN A 175 11.49 0.40 -16.84
C GLN A 175 12.62 1.43 -16.86
N ASP A 176 12.35 2.69 -16.50
CA ASP A 176 13.32 3.78 -16.43
C ASP A 176 14.35 3.55 -15.32
N LYS A 177 13.97 2.83 -14.26
CA LYS A 177 14.88 2.32 -13.22
C LYS A 177 15.68 1.08 -13.66
N GLY A 178 15.58 0.69 -14.93
CA GLY A 178 16.29 -0.47 -15.49
C GLY A 178 15.65 -1.82 -15.16
N LYS A 179 14.43 -1.84 -14.62
CA LYS A 179 13.74 -3.09 -14.26
C LYS A 179 12.99 -3.68 -15.46
N LYS A 180 13.08 -4.99 -15.62
CA LYS A 180 12.39 -5.76 -16.67
C LYS A 180 11.06 -6.30 -16.15
N VAL A 181 9.98 -5.56 -16.41
CA VAL A 181 8.62 -6.00 -16.10
C VAL A 181 8.16 -7.03 -17.13
N LYS A 182 8.09 -8.31 -16.74
CA LYS A 182 7.68 -9.42 -17.62
C LYS A 182 6.17 -9.45 -17.81
N LYS A 183 5.44 -9.42 -16.69
CA LYS A 183 3.98 -9.50 -16.66
C LYS A 183 3.39 -8.41 -15.79
N PHE A 184 2.22 -7.95 -16.20
CA PHE A 184 1.43 -6.96 -15.48
C PHE A 184 0.00 -7.49 -15.30
N TYR A 185 -0.36 -7.82 -14.06
CA TYR A 185 -1.63 -8.41 -13.67
C TYR A 185 -2.57 -7.33 -13.15
N GLU A 186 -3.72 -7.19 -13.78
CA GLU A 186 -4.64 -6.11 -13.47
C GLU A 186 -6.12 -6.48 -13.66
N ASP A 187 -6.98 -5.64 -13.13
CA ASP A 187 -8.42 -5.78 -13.26
C ASP A 187 -8.93 -5.47 -14.69
N LYS A 188 -10.17 -5.88 -14.96
CA LYS A 188 -10.79 -5.73 -16.29
C LYS A 188 -10.90 -4.27 -16.76
N THR A 189 -10.94 -3.31 -15.84
CA THR A 189 -11.03 -1.88 -16.19
C THR A 189 -9.76 -1.41 -16.90
N TYR A 190 -8.61 -2.02 -16.60
CA TYR A 190 -7.30 -1.78 -17.23
C TYR A 190 -7.15 -2.39 -18.63
N ASP A 191 -8.19 -3.02 -19.20
CA ASP A 191 -8.22 -3.40 -20.62
C ASP A 191 -8.33 -2.15 -21.53
N ALA A 192 -7.21 -1.44 -21.66
CA ALA A 192 -7.03 -0.16 -22.36
C ALA A 192 -5.77 -0.20 -23.23
N ASN A 193 -5.78 0.46 -24.39
CA ASN A 193 -4.68 0.36 -25.37
C ASN A 193 -3.34 0.85 -24.81
N GLU A 194 -3.41 1.84 -23.94
CA GLU A 194 -2.33 2.54 -23.27
C GLU A 194 -1.49 1.56 -22.45
N VAL A 195 -2.14 0.65 -21.71
CA VAL A 195 -1.48 -0.40 -20.95
C VAL A 195 -0.72 -1.36 -21.88
N TYR A 196 -1.34 -1.78 -22.99
CA TYR A 196 -0.68 -2.66 -23.97
C TYR A 196 0.44 -1.99 -24.78
N LYS A 197 0.58 -0.66 -24.74
CA LYS A 197 1.66 0.07 -25.42
C LYS A 197 2.96 0.09 -24.59
N THR A 198 2.92 -0.32 -23.33
CA THR A 198 4.09 -0.40 -22.44
C THR A 198 5.07 -1.52 -22.82
N GLY A 199 4.65 -2.45 -23.68
CA GLY A 199 5.49 -3.56 -24.17
C GLY A 199 5.58 -4.77 -23.23
N VAL A 200 4.93 -4.72 -22.06
CA VAL A 200 4.88 -5.84 -21.11
C VAL A 200 3.79 -6.85 -21.47
N GLU A 201 3.88 -8.09 -20.98
CA GLU A 201 2.77 -9.05 -21.09
C GLU A 201 1.63 -8.63 -20.15
N VAL A 202 0.55 -8.10 -20.73
CA VAL A 202 -0.64 -7.67 -19.98
C VAL A 202 -1.55 -8.85 -19.71
N VAL A 203 -1.71 -9.21 -18.44
CA VAL A 203 -2.57 -10.30 -17.98
C VAL A 203 -3.86 -9.71 -17.39
N VAL A 204 -4.76 -9.28 -18.29
CA VAL A 204 -6.02 -8.62 -17.96
C VAL A 204 -7.18 -9.29 -18.71
N PRO A 205 -8.28 -9.66 -18.05
CA PRO A 205 -9.46 -10.17 -18.74
C PRO A 205 -10.08 -9.06 -19.61
N PRO A 206 -10.37 -9.33 -20.90
CA PRO A 206 -10.88 -8.31 -21.79
C PRO A 206 -12.30 -7.85 -21.43
N LYS A 207 -12.63 -6.60 -21.78
CA LYS A 207 -14.00 -6.04 -21.64
C LYS A 207 -15.02 -6.88 -22.42
N LYS A 208 -16.27 -6.98 -21.93
CA LYS A 208 -17.34 -7.79 -22.58
C LYS A 208 -17.49 -7.43 -24.06
N ASN A 209 -17.41 -6.14 -24.39
CA ASN A 209 -17.51 -5.62 -25.76
C ASN A 209 -16.14 -5.28 -26.37
N ALA A 210 -15.06 -5.96 -25.94
CA ALA A 210 -13.73 -5.70 -26.47
C ALA A 210 -13.67 -6.00 -27.97
N SER A 211 -13.44 -4.95 -28.76
CA SER A 211 -13.25 -5.07 -30.20
C SER A 211 -11.84 -5.57 -30.55
N THR A 212 -11.77 -6.42 -31.57
CA THR A 212 -10.53 -6.94 -32.17
C THR A 212 -9.92 -5.97 -33.19
N LYS A 213 -10.47 -4.76 -33.39
CA LYS A 213 -9.94 -3.75 -34.34
C LYS A 213 -8.87 -2.83 -33.74
N ARG A 214 -8.53 -2.98 -32.46
CA ARG A 214 -7.59 -2.09 -31.74
C ARG A 214 -6.12 -2.53 -31.86
N HIS A 215 -5.24 -1.96 -31.03
CA HIS A 215 -3.80 -2.24 -30.95
C HIS A 215 -3.49 -3.74 -31.05
N LEU A 216 -2.39 -4.10 -31.72
CA LEU A 216 -2.07 -5.47 -32.10
C LEU A 216 -1.95 -6.40 -30.88
N ALA A 217 -1.27 -5.97 -29.82
CA ALA A 217 -1.09 -6.75 -28.60
C ALA A 217 -2.44 -7.02 -27.91
N ARG A 218 -3.27 -5.99 -27.74
CA ARG A 218 -4.63 -6.12 -27.18
C ARG A 218 -5.51 -7.05 -28.01
N ARG A 219 -5.42 -6.95 -29.34
CA ARG A 219 -6.17 -7.83 -30.26
C ARG A 219 -5.78 -9.29 -30.10
N LYS A 220 -4.49 -9.59 -29.94
CA LYS A 220 -3.98 -10.93 -29.67
C LYS A 220 -4.53 -11.46 -28.34
N ALA A 221 -4.41 -10.68 -27.26
CA ALA A 221 -4.93 -11.03 -25.94
C ALA A 221 -6.45 -11.34 -25.95
N VAL A 222 -7.25 -10.51 -26.63
CA VAL A 222 -8.71 -10.73 -26.77
C VAL A 222 -9.02 -12.04 -27.51
N ARG A 223 -8.28 -12.37 -28.58
CA ARG A 223 -8.49 -13.61 -29.34
C ARG A 223 -8.10 -14.85 -28.54
N GLU A 224 -6.97 -14.78 -27.85
CA GLU A 224 -6.49 -15.82 -26.96
C GLU A 224 -7.52 -16.11 -25.85
N PHE A 225 -7.99 -15.06 -25.16
CA PHE A 225 -9.02 -15.19 -24.13
C PHE A 225 -10.30 -15.84 -24.65
N ARG A 226 -10.77 -15.46 -25.86
CA ARG A 226 -11.97 -16.04 -26.47
C ARG A 226 -11.80 -17.50 -26.86
N LYS A 227 -10.59 -17.90 -27.28
CA LYS A 227 -10.28 -19.28 -27.66
C LYS A 227 -10.22 -20.22 -26.44
N LEU A 228 -9.61 -19.76 -25.36
CA LEU A 228 -9.39 -20.55 -24.16
C LEU A 228 -10.61 -20.61 -23.24
N GLY A 229 -11.40 -19.52 -23.19
CA GLY A 229 -12.38 -19.30 -22.14
C GLY A 229 -11.73 -18.86 -20.83
N TYR A 230 -12.53 -18.37 -19.87
CA TYR A 230 -12.02 -17.73 -18.66
C TYR A 230 -11.17 -18.67 -17.80
N ASP A 231 -11.65 -19.89 -17.52
CA ASP A 231 -11.00 -20.79 -16.57
C ASP A 231 -9.62 -21.25 -17.05
N ARG A 232 -9.53 -21.72 -18.32
CA ARG A 232 -8.25 -22.12 -18.92
C ARG A 232 -7.30 -20.95 -19.08
N TRP A 233 -7.80 -19.79 -19.53
CA TRP A 233 -6.98 -18.58 -19.64
C TRP A 233 -6.42 -18.15 -18.27
N ARG A 234 -7.24 -18.22 -17.21
CA ARG A 234 -6.82 -17.87 -15.85
C ARG A 234 -5.69 -18.76 -15.35
N GLU A 235 -5.78 -20.05 -15.63
CA GLU A 235 -4.75 -21.04 -15.29
C GLU A 235 -3.47 -20.82 -16.11
N GLU A 236 -3.58 -20.76 -17.45
CA GLU A 236 -2.43 -20.61 -18.36
C GLU A 236 -1.68 -19.28 -18.15
N LYS A 237 -2.39 -18.18 -17.90
CA LYS A 237 -1.79 -16.87 -17.68
C LYS A 237 -1.40 -16.59 -16.23
N GLY A 238 -1.75 -17.48 -15.30
CA GLY A 238 -1.50 -17.25 -13.87
C GLY A 238 -2.30 -16.10 -13.26
N TYR A 239 -3.40 -15.66 -13.89
CA TYR A 239 -4.23 -14.53 -13.41
C TYR A 239 -4.77 -14.73 -11.98
N GLY A 240 -4.75 -15.97 -11.48
CA GLY A 240 -5.07 -16.29 -10.09
C GLY A 240 -4.34 -15.44 -9.06
N VAL A 241 -3.10 -14.98 -9.32
CA VAL A 241 -2.27 -14.27 -8.33
C VAL A 241 -2.85 -12.95 -7.79
N ARG A 242 -3.86 -12.37 -8.45
CA ARG A 242 -4.52 -11.13 -7.99
C ARG A 242 -5.14 -11.21 -6.59
N TRP A 243 -5.46 -12.41 -6.09
CA TRP A 243 -5.94 -12.57 -4.71
C TRP A 243 -4.94 -12.00 -3.66
N ARG A 244 -3.66 -11.87 -4.02
CA ARG A 244 -2.60 -11.29 -3.16
C ARG A 244 -2.87 -9.82 -2.82
N VAL A 245 -3.11 -8.98 -3.82
CA VAL A 245 -3.38 -7.54 -3.61
C VAL A 245 -4.73 -7.31 -2.93
N GLU A 246 -5.75 -8.12 -3.25
CA GLU A 246 -7.03 -8.09 -2.55
C GLU A 246 -6.89 -8.46 -1.06
N SER A 247 -6.04 -9.44 -0.76
CA SER A 247 -5.73 -9.85 0.61
C SER A 247 -4.98 -8.76 1.37
N LEU A 248 -4.06 -8.05 0.71
CA LEU A 248 -3.38 -6.89 1.28
C LEU A 248 -4.39 -5.78 1.62
N PHE A 249 -5.27 -5.41 0.69
CA PHE A 249 -6.30 -4.40 0.96
C PHE A 249 -7.22 -4.82 2.11
N SER A 250 -7.64 -6.08 2.15
CA SER A 250 -8.44 -6.62 3.24
C SER A 250 -7.71 -6.54 4.59
N ALA A 251 -6.40 -6.83 4.61
CA ALA A 251 -5.58 -6.75 5.81
C ALA A 251 -5.42 -5.31 6.29
N VAL A 252 -5.10 -4.37 5.39
CA VAL A 252 -4.95 -2.94 5.68
C VAL A 252 -6.25 -2.38 6.25
N LYS A 253 -7.38 -2.58 5.56
CA LYS A 253 -8.69 -2.07 5.99
C LYS A 253 -9.15 -2.61 7.34
N ARG A 254 -8.90 -3.91 7.61
CA ARG A 254 -9.24 -4.51 8.91
C ARG A 254 -8.35 -4.02 10.04
N THR A 255 -7.09 -3.72 9.75
CA THR A 255 -6.11 -3.31 10.77
C THR A 255 -6.23 -1.82 11.11
N PHE A 256 -6.44 -0.97 10.10
CA PHE A 256 -6.37 0.49 10.22
C PHE A 256 -7.68 1.22 9.96
N GLY A 257 -8.73 0.49 9.57
CA GLY A 257 -10.02 1.04 9.16
C GLY A 257 -10.05 1.43 7.68
N GLU A 258 -11.21 1.95 7.26
CA GLU A 258 -11.50 2.28 5.86
C GLU A 258 -11.50 3.79 5.57
N SER A 259 -10.99 4.59 6.49
CA SER A 259 -10.96 6.04 6.36
C SER A 259 -9.58 6.61 6.58
N VAL A 260 -9.20 7.62 5.80
CA VAL A 260 -8.04 8.44 6.12
C VAL A 260 -8.33 9.37 7.31
N ARG A 261 -7.29 9.81 8.01
CA ARG A 261 -7.41 10.82 9.05
C ARG A 261 -7.33 12.21 8.42
N GLN A 262 -8.37 13.01 8.62
CA GLN A 262 -8.33 14.42 8.31
C GLN A 262 -7.60 15.17 9.43
N VAL A 263 -6.47 15.79 9.13
CA VAL A 263 -5.81 16.69 10.06
C VAL A 263 -6.42 18.08 9.89
N LEU A 264 -7.41 18.41 10.73
CA LEU A 264 -7.83 19.80 10.90
C LEU A 264 -6.74 20.49 11.74
N LEU A 265 -5.81 21.15 11.07
CA LEU A 265 -4.94 22.11 11.73
C LEU A 265 -5.82 23.31 12.05
N GLY A 266 -6.29 23.38 13.29
CA GLY A 266 -6.92 24.59 13.82
C GLY A 266 -5.95 25.75 13.60
N LYS A 267 -6.33 26.68 12.72
CA LYS A 267 -5.92 28.08 12.84
C LYS A 267 -6.87 28.73 13.83
#